data_AF-A0A9D7VDD0-F1
#
_entry.id   AF-A0A9D7VDD0-F1
#
_cell.length_a   1.000
_cell.length_b   1.000
_cell.length_c   1.000
_cell.angle_alpha   90.00
_cell.angle_beta   90.00
_cell.angle_gamma   90.00
#
_symmetry.space_group_name_H-M   'P 1'
#
loop_
_entity.id
_entity.type
_entity.pdbx_description
1 polymer ?
#
loop_
_entity_poly.entity_id
_entity_poly.type
_entity_poly.pdbx_seq_one_letter_code
_entity_poly.pdbx_strand_id
1 'polypeptide(L)'
;MKVDFITLLLTIGTSASVLLNNGNVNSTFNSLGNAREMMQTATAKNYELRALQQAARNQAQIAEERYKNGCLILLYKGQLVAIAQGRPVYDPITKQPLPKGTVVCDGYGTTAILEPRDFDGDGKFQPVITLEAFTGNNQLIKEALEKNRRATYQ
;
A
#
# COMPACT_ATOMS: atom_id res chain seq x y z
N MET A 1 -6.50 73.95 10.70
CA MET A 1 -6.66 72.47 10.71
C MET A 1 -6.91 72.06 12.15
N LYS A 2 -8.11 71.54 12.45
CA LYS A 2 -8.45 71.00 13.77
C LYS A 2 -7.90 69.58 13.84
N VAL A 3 -7.07 69.31 14.84
CA VAL A 3 -6.52 67.98 15.09
C VAL A 3 -7.55 67.26 15.97
N ASP A 4 -8.20 66.23 15.43
CA ASP A 4 -9.24 65.49 16.12
C ASP A 4 -8.65 64.66 17.26
N PHE A 5 -9.25 64.80 18.45
CA PHE A 5 -8.87 64.15 19.70
C PHE A 5 -8.96 62.60 19.65
N ILE A 6 -9.51 62.05 18.58
CA ILE A 6 -9.71 60.60 18.37
C ILE A 6 -8.44 59.93 17.82
N THR A 7 -7.55 60.66 17.15
CA THR A 7 -6.34 60.08 16.55
C THR A 7 -5.20 59.86 17.56
N LEU A 8 -5.30 60.41 18.79
CA LEU A 8 -4.24 60.32 19.80
C LEU A 8 -4.40 59.12 20.76
N LEU A 9 -5.56 58.45 20.78
CA LEU A 9 -5.82 57.33 21.69
C LEU A 9 -5.53 55.94 21.10
N LEU A 10 -5.23 55.84 19.81
CA LEU A 10 -4.92 54.57 19.14
C LEU A 10 -3.42 54.26 19.02
N THR A 11 -2.53 55.20 19.36
CA THR A 11 -1.07 55.02 19.28
C THR A 11 -0.40 54.60 20.59
N ILE A 12 -1.14 54.48 21.70
CA ILE A 12 -0.60 54.07 23.01
C ILE A 12 -1.03 52.63 23.39
N GLY A 13 -1.89 52.00 22.58
CA GLY A 13 -2.46 50.67 22.88
C GLY A 13 -1.65 49.44 22.45
N THR A 14 -0.40 49.58 21.96
CA THR A 14 0.39 48.45 21.42
C THR A 14 1.74 48.22 22.11
N SER A 15 2.06 48.91 23.19
CA SER A 15 3.36 48.80 23.86
C SER A 15 3.28 48.35 25.32
N ALA A 16 2.41 47.38 25.66
CA ALA A 16 2.27 46.90 27.04
C ALA A 16 1.99 45.40 27.19
N SER A 17 2.45 44.55 26.26
CA SER A 17 2.32 43.08 26.41
C SER A 17 3.59 42.27 26.14
N VAL A 18 4.77 42.89 26.03
CA VAL A 18 6.03 42.17 25.74
C VAL A 18 6.99 42.08 26.94
N LEU A 19 6.66 42.65 28.10
CA LEU A 19 7.65 42.81 29.20
C LEU A 19 7.36 42.08 30.52
N LEU A 20 6.56 41.01 30.53
CA LEU A 20 6.39 40.19 31.74
C LEU A 20 6.43 38.69 31.43
N ASN A 21 7.62 38.15 31.15
CA ASN A 21 7.93 36.75 31.46
C ASN A 21 9.44 36.50 31.65
N ASN A 22 10.07 37.18 32.61
CA ASN A 22 11.47 36.95 33.00
C ASN A 22 11.57 35.90 34.11
N GLY A 23 11.20 34.65 33.79
CA GLY A 23 11.23 33.60 34.81
C GLY A 23 11.06 32.15 34.38
N ASN A 24 11.22 31.77 33.11
CA ASN A 24 11.35 30.33 32.76
C ASN A 24 11.84 30.03 31.32
N VAL A 25 12.71 30.87 30.76
CA VAL A 25 13.11 30.75 29.34
C VAL A 25 13.96 29.48 29.09
N ASN A 26 14.75 29.02 30.06
CA ASN A 26 15.65 27.88 29.90
C ASN A 26 14.92 26.51 29.79
N SER A 27 13.75 26.34 30.41
CA SER A 27 12.97 25.09 30.31
C SER A 27 12.16 25.00 29.01
N THR A 28 11.81 26.15 28.43
CA THR A 28 11.04 26.25 27.17
C THR A 28 11.91 25.99 25.94
N PHE A 29 13.19 26.38 25.95
CA PHE A 29 14.11 26.07 24.84
C PHE A 29 14.44 24.58 24.71
N ASN A 30 14.60 23.88 25.83
CA ASN A 30 14.84 22.43 25.83
C ASN A 30 13.60 21.63 25.40
N SER A 31 12.39 22.10 25.74
CA SER A 31 11.14 21.47 25.27
C SER A 31 10.86 21.75 23.79
N LEU A 32 11.27 22.90 23.26
CA LEU A 32 11.17 23.24 21.83
C LEU A 32 12.11 22.41 20.96
N GLY A 33 13.33 22.12 21.42
CA GLY A 33 14.27 21.22 20.73
C GLY A 33 13.71 19.80 20.61
N ASN A 34 13.26 19.24 21.73
CA ASN A 34 12.64 17.92 21.79
C ASN A 34 11.32 17.87 21.00
N ALA A 35 10.49 18.91 21.06
CA ALA A 35 9.24 18.99 20.29
C ALA A 35 9.50 19.08 18.78
N ARG A 36 10.53 19.82 18.33
CA ARG A 36 10.91 19.90 16.92
C ARG A 36 11.41 18.56 16.40
N GLU A 37 12.21 17.84 17.17
CA GLU A 37 12.68 16.49 16.83
C GLU A 37 11.53 15.47 16.79
N MET A 38 10.61 15.52 17.76
CA MET A 38 9.38 14.71 17.76
C MET A 38 8.46 15.05 16.58
N MET A 39 8.34 16.32 16.20
CA MET A 39 7.57 16.73 15.01
C MET A 39 8.21 16.24 13.71
N GLN A 40 9.54 16.29 13.59
CA GLN A 40 10.25 15.80 12.42
C GLN A 40 10.11 14.27 12.26
N THR A 41 10.30 13.52 13.34
CA THR A 41 10.12 12.05 13.35
C THR A 41 8.67 11.65 13.09
N ALA A 42 7.70 12.34 13.71
CA ALA A 42 6.27 12.11 13.44
C ALA A 42 5.90 12.43 11.98
N THR A 43 6.47 13.49 11.40
CA THR A 43 6.22 13.86 10.00
C THR A 43 6.82 12.84 9.04
N ALA A 44 8.05 12.38 9.27
CA ALA A 44 8.68 11.33 8.48
C ALA A 44 7.89 10.02 8.52
N LYS A 45 7.45 9.60 9.73
CA LYS A 45 6.63 8.40 9.90
C LYS A 45 5.26 8.53 9.23
N ASN A 46 4.63 9.71 9.29
CA ASN A 46 3.38 9.96 8.58
C ASN A 46 3.56 9.91 7.05
N TYR A 47 4.69 10.39 6.54
CA TYR A 47 5.00 10.29 5.11
C TYR A 47 5.19 8.82 4.69
N GLU A 48 5.94 8.05 5.46
CA GLU A 48 6.14 6.62 5.24
C GLU A 48 4.80 5.85 5.23
N LEU A 49 3.95 6.07 6.24
CA LEU A 49 2.64 5.44 6.32
C LEU A 49 1.77 5.75 5.10
N ARG A 50 1.79 6.99 4.61
CA ARG A 50 1.06 7.38 3.40
C ARG A 50 1.61 6.69 2.15
N ALA A 51 2.92 6.58 2.02
CA ALA A 51 3.56 5.89 0.90
C ALA A 51 3.18 4.40 0.89
N LEU A 52 3.24 3.73 2.05
CA LEU A 52 2.81 2.34 2.21
C LEU A 52 1.33 2.16 1.89
N GLN A 53 0.47 3.05 2.38
CA GLN A 53 -0.96 3.00 2.09
C GLN A 53 -1.25 3.18 0.60
N GLN A 54 -0.54 4.07 -0.08
CA GLN A 54 -0.71 4.27 -1.52
C GLN A 54 -0.24 3.03 -2.30
N ALA A 55 0.89 2.43 -1.93
CA ALA A 55 1.36 1.19 -2.52
C ALA A 55 0.33 0.06 -2.36
N ALA A 56 -0.25 -0.10 -1.16
CA ALA A 56 -1.30 -1.08 -0.91
C ALA A 56 -2.56 -0.84 -1.77
N ARG A 57 -2.98 0.42 -1.95
CA ARG A 57 -4.12 0.76 -2.83
C ARG A 57 -3.84 0.42 -4.29
N ASN A 58 -2.64 0.73 -4.77
CA ASN A 58 -2.24 0.41 -6.14
C ASN A 58 -2.23 -1.12 -6.35
N GLN A 59 -1.70 -1.87 -5.39
CA GLN A 59 -1.74 -3.34 -5.40
C GLN A 59 -3.17 -3.87 -5.43
N ALA A 60 -4.06 -3.30 -4.62
CA ALA A 60 -5.45 -3.71 -4.60
C ALA A 60 -6.15 -3.47 -5.94
N GLN A 61 -5.92 -2.32 -6.58
CA GLN A 61 -6.47 -2.01 -7.90
C GLN A 61 -6.01 -3.01 -8.97
N ILE A 62 -4.70 -3.32 -9.00
CA ILE A 62 -4.14 -4.32 -9.93
C ILE A 62 -4.81 -5.68 -9.72
N ALA A 63 -4.96 -6.11 -8.46
CA ALA A 63 -5.62 -7.38 -8.15
C ALA A 63 -7.09 -7.39 -8.56
N GLU A 64 -7.82 -6.30 -8.29
CA GLU A 64 -9.21 -6.18 -8.70
C GLU A 64 -9.39 -6.25 -10.21
N GLU A 65 -8.54 -5.56 -10.97
CA GLU A 65 -8.56 -5.59 -12.44
C GLU A 65 -8.31 -7.01 -12.96
N ARG A 66 -7.37 -7.74 -12.36
CA ARG A 66 -7.09 -9.14 -12.71
C ARG A 66 -8.28 -10.05 -12.45
N TYR A 67 -8.99 -9.88 -11.33
CA TYR A 67 -10.24 -10.60 -11.07
C TYR A 67 -11.34 -10.23 -12.07
N LYS A 68 -11.54 -8.94 -12.35
CA LYS A 68 -12.55 -8.44 -13.30
C LYS A 68 -12.30 -8.93 -14.73
N ASN A 69 -11.03 -9.02 -15.14
CA ASN A 69 -10.61 -9.57 -16.44
C ASN A 69 -10.64 -11.11 -16.47
N GLY A 70 -10.91 -11.74 -15.32
CA GLY A 70 -11.14 -13.17 -15.17
C GLY A 70 -9.84 -13.98 -15.08
N CYS A 71 -9.05 -13.70 -14.06
CA CYS A 71 -7.95 -14.56 -13.65
C CYS A 71 -8.39 -16.04 -13.46
N LEU A 72 -7.43 -16.95 -13.60
CA LEU A 72 -7.63 -18.38 -13.44
C LEU A 72 -7.50 -18.80 -11.97
N ILE A 73 -8.56 -19.37 -11.40
CA ILE A 73 -8.56 -19.77 -9.98
C ILE A 73 -7.74 -21.05 -9.82
N LEU A 74 -6.76 -21.01 -8.92
CA LEU A 74 -5.92 -22.16 -8.64
C LEU A 74 -6.52 -23.04 -7.54
N LEU A 75 -6.49 -24.35 -7.78
CA LEU A 75 -6.93 -25.38 -6.86
C LEU A 75 -5.82 -26.41 -6.64
N TYR A 76 -5.67 -26.90 -5.43
CA TYR A 76 -4.85 -28.07 -5.13
C TYR A 76 -5.78 -29.21 -4.69
N LYS A 77 -5.79 -30.33 -5.41
CA LYS A 77 -6.66 -31.49 -5.12
C LYS A 77 -8.13 -31.11 -4.90
N GLY A 78 -8.63 -30.14 -5.68
CA GLY A 78 -10.02 -29.66 -5.59
C GLY A 78 -10.28 -28.63 -4.50
N GLN A 79 -9.27 -28.24 -3.72
CA GLN A 79 -9.37 -27.23 -2.66
C GLN A 79 -8.74 -25.90 -3.08
N LEU A 80 -9.27 -24.80 -2.57
CA LEU A 80 -8.65 -23.48 -2.75
C LEU A 80 -7.28 -23.47 -2.08
N VAL A 81 -6.30 -22.89 -2.75
CA VAL A 81 -4.93 -22.82 -2.26
C VAL A 81 -4.41 -21.39 -2.39
N ALA A 82 -3.65 -20.94 -1.41
CA ALA A 82 -2.96 -19.66 -1.49
C ALA A 82 -1.82 -19.77 -2.49
N ILE A 83 -1.72 -18.79 -3.37
CA ILE A 83 -0.60 -18.70 -4.31
C ILE A 83 0.67 -18.27 -3.58
N ALA A 84 1.82 -18.74 -4.05
CA ALA A 84 3.12 -18.38 -3.51
C ALA A 84 4.12 -18.16 -4.65
N GLN A 85 4.96 -17.13 -4.51
CA GLN A 85 5.98 -16.79 -5.50
C GLN A 85 6.94 -17.96 -5.80
N GLY A 86 7.41 -17.98 -7.04
CA GLY A 86 8.43 -18.93 -7.51
C GLY A 86 7.88 -20.33 -7.77
N ARG A 87 6.58 -20.55 -7.64
CA ARG A 87 5.95 -21.86 -7.90
C ARG A 87 5.39 -21.94 -9.32
N PRO A 88 5.66 -23.02 -10.06
CA PRO A 88 5.02 -23.27 -11.34
C PRO A 88 3.54 -23.59 -11.14
N VAL A 89 2.73 -23.36 -12.18
CA VAL A 89 1.31 -23.73 -12.20
C VAL A 89 1.08 -24.59 -13.42
N TYR A 90 0.33 -25.68 -13.27
CA TYR A 90 0.17 -26.67 -14.32
C TYR A 90 -1.27 -26.77 -14.82
N ASP A 91 -1.41 -27.07 -16.11
CA ASP A 91 -2.68 -27.47 -16.68
C ASP A 91 -3.10 -28.85 -16.09
N PRO A 92 -4.32 -28.97 -15.54
CA PRO A 92 -4.79 -30.23 -14.96
C PRO A 92 -4.85 -31.39 -15.96
N ILE A 93 -5.05 -31.12 -17.24
CA ILE A 93 -5.22 -32.09 -18.31
C ILE A 93 -3.86 -32.48 -18.89
N THR A 94 -3.10 -31.50 -19.39
CA THR A 94 -1.86 -31.78 -20.14
C THR A 94 -0.64 -32.00 -19.24
N LYS A 95 -0.74 -31.64 -17.96
CA LYS A 95 0.38 -31.64 -16.99
C LYS A 95 1.55 -30.76 -17.42
N GLN A 96 1.35 -29.87 -18.38
CA GLN A 96 2.34 -28.89 -18.81
C GLN A 96 2.20 -27.61 -17.97
N PRO A 97 3.28 -26.86 -17.76
CA PRO A 97 3.20 -25.56 -17.13
C PRO A 97 2.31 -24.63 -17.95
N LEU A 98 1.52 -23.82 -17.26
CA LEU A 98 0.70 -22.80 -17.91
C LEU A 98 1.60 -21.80 -18.64
N PRO A 99 1.15 -21.23 -19.77
CA PRO A 99 1.94 -20.27 -20.53
C PRO A 99 2.32 -19.03 -19.70
N LYS A 100 3.48 -18.44 -20.02
CA LYS A 100 3.86 -17.11 -19.50
C LYS A 100 2.78 -16.06 -19.81
N GLY A 101 2.64 -15.06 -18.93
CA GLY A 101 1.63 -14.02 -19.03
C GLY A 101 0.24 -14.45 -18.54
N THR A 102 0.04 -15.73 -18.21
CA THR A 102 -1.22 -16.19 -17.63
C THR A 102 -1.45 -15.49 -16.28
N VAL A 103 -2.64 -14.91 -16.13
CA VAL A 103 -3.09 -14.28 -14.88
C VAL A 103 -3.78 -15.34 -14.04
N VAL A 104 -3.26 -15.58 -12.84
CA VAL A 104 -3.79 -16.56 -11.89
C VAL A 104 -4.25 -15.87 -10.62
N CYS A 105 -5.16 -16.50 -9.89
CA CYS A 105 -5.65 -16.00 -8.61
C CYS A 105 -5.99 -17.14 -7.65
N ASP A 106 -5.91 -16.85 -6.36
CA ASP A 106 -6.37 -17.75 -5.31
C ASP A 106 -7.83 -17.44 -4.89
N GLY A 107 -8.33 -18.23 -3.94
CA GLY A 107 -9.62 -18.00 -3.29
C GLY A 107 -9.57 -17.02 -2.12
N TYR A 108 -8.45 -16.33 -1.90
CA TYR A 108 -8.19 -15.48 -0.73
C TYR A 108 -7.96 -14.01 -1.09
N GLY A 109 -7.86 -13.67 -2.38
CA GLY A 109 -7.74 -12.30 -2.87
C GLY A 109 -6.38 -11.96 -3.45
N THR A 110 -5.47 -12.93 -3.56
CA THR A 110 -4.17 -12.74 -4.19
C THR A 110 -4.24 -13.12 -5.66
N THR A 111 -3.61 -12.31 -6.48
CA THR A 111 -3.49 -12.51 -7.92
C THR A 111 -2.03 -12.45 -8.33
N ALA A 112 -1.66 -13.09 -9.42
CA ALA A 112 -0.30 -13.10 -9.92
C ALA A 112 -0.25 -13.22 -11.45
N ILE A 113 0.92 -12.97 -12.01
CA ILE A 113 1.23 -13.22 -13.42
C ILE A 113 2.36 -14.25 -13.47
N LEU A 114 2.24 -15.20 -14.40
CA LEU A 114 3.29 -16.19 -14.62
C LEU A 114 4.41 -15.59 -15.48
N GLU A 115 5.63 -15.54 -14.94
CA GLU A 115 6.82 -15.08 -15.67
C GLU A 115 7.86 -16.20 -15.78
N PRO A 116 8.62 -16.25 -16.88
CA PRO A 116 9.72 -17.21 -17.02
C PRO A 116 10.79 -16.93 -15.95
N ARG A 117 11.10 -17.92 -15.13
CA ARG A 117 12.23 -17.92 -14.19
C ARG A 117 12.99 -19.25 -14.28
N ASP A 118 14.29 -19.16 -14.09
CA ASP A 118 15.16 -20.32 -13.87
C ASP A 118 15.46 -20.37 -12.36
N PHE A 119 14.72 -21.22 -11.63
CA PHE A 119 14.75 -21.24 -10.16
C PHE A 119 15.78 -22.24 -9.61
N ASP A 120 16.16 -23.25 -10.42
CA ASP A 120 17.14 -24.28 -10.09
C ASP A 120 18.51 -24.05 -10.75
N GLY A 121 18.64 -23.04 -11.61
CA GLY A 121 19.90 -22.65 -12.24
C GLY A 121 20.34 -23.61 -13.34
N ASP A 122 19.42 -24.38 -13.91
CA ASP A 122 19.70 -25.39 -14.94
C ASP A 122 19.68 -24.79 -16.36
N GLY A 123 19.43 -23.48 -16.48
CA GLY A 123 19.33 -22.75 -17.73
C GLY A 123 17.97 -22.88 -18.41
N LYS A 124 17.01 -23.60 -17.83
CA LYS A 124 15.65 -23.77 -18.37
C LYS A 124 14.68 -22.87 -17.63
N PHE A 125 14.04 -22.00 -18.40
CA PHE A 125 13.03 -21.10 -17.87
C PHE A 125 11.68 -21.79 -17.81
N GLN A 126 11.08 -21.79 -16.62
CA GLN A 126 9.71 -22.24 -16.39
C GLN A 126 8.83 -21.05 -15.99
N PRO A 127 7.59 -20.93 -16.51
CA PRO A 127 6.64 -19.94 -16.02
C PRO A 127 6.27 -20.22 -14.56
N VAL A 128 6.54 -19.27 -13.67
CA VAL A 128 6.23 -19.36 -12.24
C VAL A 128 5.48 -18.13 -11.76
N ILE A 129 4.80 -18.27 -10.63
CA ILE A 129 4.08 -17.18 -9.95
C ILE A 129 5.04 -16.05 -9.60
N THR A 130 4.71 -14.86 -10.07
CA THR A 130 5.41 -13.60 -9.81
C THR A 130 4.39 -12.45 -9.72
N LEU A 131 4.86 -11.20 -9.63
CA LEU A 131 4.05 -9.98 -9.72
C LEU A 131 2.73 -10.06 -8.93
N GLU A 132 2.83 -10.54 -7.69
CA GLU A 132 1.67 -10.72 -6.84
C GLU A 132 1.01 -9.39 -6.49
N ALA A 133 -0.31 -9.40 -6.39
CA ALA A 133 -1.11 -8.28 -5.97
C ALA A 133 -2.32 -8.77 -5.16
N PHE A 134 -2.67 -8.07 -4.09
CA PHE A 134 -3.74 -8.46 -3.17
C PHE A 134 -4.85 -7.40 -3.13
N THR A 135 -6.11 -7.82 -3.30
CA THR A 135 -7.26 -6.90 -3.36
C THR A 135 -7.85 -6.54 -1.99
N GLY A 136 -8.04 -7.51 -1.10
CA GLY A 136 -8.86 -7.34 0.11
C GLY A 136 -10.38 -7.20 -0.13
N ASN A 137 -10.84 -7.19 -1.38
CA ASN A 137 -12.26 -7.09 -1.74
C ASN A 137 -12.97 -8.45 -1.72
N ASN A 138 -13.52 -8.82 -0.57
CA ASN A 138 -14.21 -10.11 -0.37
C ASN A 138 -15.41 -10.34 -1.29
N GLN A 139 -16.09 -9.28 -1.71
CA GLN A 139 -17.23 -9.40 -2.61
C GLN A 139 -16.79 -9.83 -4.00
N LEU A 140 -15.74 -9.18 -4.54
CA LEU A 140 -15.17 -9.52 -5.83
C LEU A 140 -14.63 -10.95 -5.87
N ILE A 141 -13.99 -11.39 -4.79
CA ILE A 141 -13.46 -12.76 -4.67
C ILE A 141 -14.59 -13.78 -4.76
N LYS A 142 -15.69 -13.57 -4.03
CA LYS A 142 -16.86 -14.47 -4.08
C LYS A 142 -17.45 -14.55 -5.47
N GLU A 143 -17.65 -13.41 -6.12
CA GLU A 143 -18.18 -13.35 -7.49
C GLU A 143 -17.26 -14.06 -8.50
N ALA A 144 -15.95 -13.94 -8.35
CA ALA A 144 -14.99 -14.63 -9.21
C ALA A 144 -15.02 -16.15 -9.01
N LEU A 145 -15.16 -16.61 -7.77
CA LEU A 145 -15.26 -18.04 -7.44
C LEU A 145 -16.53 -18.68 -8.03
N GLU A 146 -17.63 -17.94 -8.10
CA GLU A 146 -18.89 -18.39 -8.71
C GLU A 146 -18.78 -18.49 -10.25
N LYS A 147 -18.04 -17.57 -10.89
CA LYS A 147 -17.91 -17.49 -12.37
C LYS A 147 -17.01 -18.55 -13.02
N ASN A 148 -16.33 -19.39 -12.23
CA ASN A 148 -15.64 -20.63 -12.62
C ASN A 148 -14.76 -20.61 -13.90
N ARG A 149 -13.47 -20.32 -13.71
CA ARG A 149 -12.35 -20.88 -14.50
C ARG A 149 -11.33 -21.46 -13.52
N ARG A 150 -10.97 -22.75 -13.65
CA ARG A 150 -10.17 -23.50 -12.66
C ARG A 150 -8.93 -24.13 -13.27
N ALA A 151 -7.79 -24.05 -12.60
CA ALA A 151 -6.56 -24.80 -12.91
C ALA A 151 -5.93 -25.41 -11.66
N THR A 152 -4.95 -26.31 -11.83
CA THR A 152 -4.35 -27.05 -10.73
C THR A 152 -2.97 -26.52 -10.35
N TYR A 153 -2.80 -26.25 -9.07
CA TYR A 153 -1.52 -25.96 -8.44
C TYR A 153 -0.82 -27.28 -8.09
N GLN A 154 0.51 -27.37 -8.21
CA GLN A 154 1.29 -28.54 -7.79
C GLN A 154 2.60 -28.14 -7.12
#